data_AF-A0A0X3Y0T6-F1
#
_entry.id   AF-A0A0X3Y0T6-F1
#
_cell.length_a   1.000
_cell.length_b   1.000
_cell.length_c   1.000
_cell.angle_alpha   90.00
_cell.angle_beta   90.00
_cell.angle_gamma   90.00
#
_symmetry.space_group_name_H-M   'P 1'
#
loop_
_entity.id
_entity.type
_entity.pdbx_description
1 polymer ?
#
loop_
_entity_poly.entity_id
_entity_poly.type
_entity_poly.pdbx_seq_one_letter_code
_entity_poly.pdbx_strand_id
1 'polypeptide(L)'
;MQENHKYNIYMFIATIFFGMTYVLTKICLKYSTEFHIISFRFLIAFVVSLIFLQKKIFPVKRTEFLYSLLLGALLFLVFIAMTIGVKYTTATNASFLISLSVIFIPFFSWFFNKEKPKKRIFVVLIIALIGIILLTLDKNLKFHMGDILCLICATLFTFYVIMTEKIVKNNNPTALGVLQFGWVFLFSFLVQYPIESFVIPKNKFFWLSMVLLGIFCTAFGYIAQTIAQKNLSSTVVGFILSLEPVFSGIFGYFFLNEYLSFQQYIGAFLLLISVIYVSVKN
;
A
#
# COMPACT_ATOMS: atom_id res chain seq x y z
N MET A 1 16.45 4.15 22.19
CA MET A 1 16.04 5.35 21.42
C MET A 1 16.64 5.39 20.00
N GLN A 2 17.96 5.18 19.81
CA GLN A 2 18.59 5.19 18.47
C GLN A 2 18.04 4.12 17.50
N GLU A 3 17.65 2.93 17.98
CA GLU A 3 17.13 1.87 17.11
C GLU A 3 15.77 2.17 16.47
N ASN A 4 14.93 3.03 17.06
CA ASN A 4 13.65 3.39 16.45
C ASN A 4 13.82 4.37 15.27
N HIS A 5 14.89 5.19 15.29
CA HIS A 5 15.15 6.15 14.21
C HIS A 5 15.46 5.47 12.88
N LYS A 6 16.23 4.37 12.86
CA LYS A 6 16.51 3.64 11.60
C LYS A 6 15.24 3.09 10.95
N TYR A 7 14.30 2.54 11.73
CA TYR A 7 13.06 1.98 11.20
C TYR A 7 12.13 3.08 10.67
N ASN A 8 12.09 4.24 11.34
CA ASN A 8 11.36 5.41 10.84
C ASN A 8 11.94 5.89 9.49
N ILE A 9 13.27 5.92 9.35
CA ILE A 9 13.93 6.29 8.09
C ILE A 9 13.59 5.27 6.98
N TYR A 10 13.66 3.97 7.27
CA TYR A 10 13.29 2.93 6.30
C TYR A 10 11.85 3.10 5.83
N MET A 11 10.92 3.33 6.76
CA MET A 11 9.52 3.58 6.42
C MET A 11 9.33 4.86 5.63
N PHE A 12 10.02 5.95 5.97
CA PHE A 12 9.93 7.20 5.23
C PHE A 12 10.37 7.02 3.76
N ILE A 13 11.49 6.34 3.53
CA ILE A 13 11.96 6.02 2.18
C ILE A 13 10.96 5.09 1.47
N ALA A 14 10.40 4.09 2.18
CA ALA A 14 9.37 3.23 1.63
C ALA A 14 8.11 4.03 1.23
N THR A 15 7.70 5.02 2.02
CA THR A 15 6.56 5.90 1.72
C THR A 15 6.76 6.69 0.43
N ILE A 16 7.99 7.14 0.12
CA ILE A 16 8.30 7.79 -1.16
C ILE A 16 8.05 6.82 -2.31
N PHE A 17 8.57 5.59 -2.22
CA PHE A 17 8.37 4.59 -3.26
C PHE A 17 6.92 4.11 -3.36
N PHE A 18 6.20 4.02 -2.25
CA PHE A 18 4.77 3.74 -2.25
C PHE A 18 4.00 4.87 -2.94
N GLY A 19 4.33 6.15 -2.72
CA GLY A 19 3.74 7.25 -3.48
C GLY A 19 3.96 7.12 -4.99
N MET A 20 5.12 6.61 -5.40
CA MET A 20 5.44 6.36 -6.82
C MET A 20 4.65 5.17 -7.42
N THR A 21 4.12 4.27 -6.58
CA THR A 21 3.47 3.02 -7.01
C THR A 21 2.29 3.27 -7.95
N TYR A 22 1.48 4.28 -7.66
CA TYR A 22 0.25 4.59 -8.39
C TYR A 22 0.54 5.03 -9.82
N VAL A 23 1.52 5.93 -9.95
CA VAL A 23 1.98 6.48 -11.22
C VAL A 23 2.53 5.37 -12.11
N LEU A 24 3.47 4.58 -11.59
CA LEU A 24 4.09 3.50 -12.35
C LEU A 24 3.07 2.41 -12.73
N THR A 25 2.14 2.09 -11.83
CA THR A 25 1.06 1.12 -12.12
C THR A 25 0.19 1.63 -13.26
N LYS A 26 -0.16 2.93 -13.26
CA LYS A 26 -0.96 3.55 -14.31
C LYS A 26 -0.24 3.61 -15.67
N ILE A 27 1.08 3.77 -15.68
CA ILE A 27 1.90 3.62 -16.89
C ILE A 27 1.83 2.18 -17.40
N CYS A 28 2.00 1.19 -16.52
CA CYS A 28 1.95 -0.22 -16.90
C CYS A 28 0.59 -0.65 -17.45
N LEU A 29 -0.51 -0.12 -16.90
CA LEU A 29 -1.88 -0.39 -17.34
C LEU A 29 -2.17 0.06 -18.78
N LYS A 30 -1.32 0.90 -19.39
CA LYS A 30 -1.41 1.24 -20.82
C LYS A 30 -0.95 0.11 -21.74
N TYR A 31 -0.19 -0.86 -21.22
CA TYR A 31 0.50 -1.88 -22.01
C TYR A 31 0.18 -3.32 -21.57
N SER A 32 -0.55 -3.49 -20.47
CA SER A 32 -0.82 -4.79 -19.87
C SER A 32 -2.08 -4.72 -19.01
N THR A 33 -2.62 -5.88 -18.68
CA THR A 33 -3.77 -6.06 -17.78
C THR A 33 -3.35 -6.13 -16.31
N GLU A 34 -4.35 -6.05 -15.43
CA GLU A 34 -4.20 -5.90 -13.99
C GLU A 34 -3.50 -7.09 -13.34
N PHE A 35 -3.93 -8.32 -13.63
CA PHE A 35 -3.32 -9.50 -13.00
C PHE A 35 -1.92 -9.76 -13.54
N HIS A 36 -1.66 -9.56 -14.84
CA HIS A 36 -0.30 -9.58 -15.39
C HIS A 36 0.67 -8.63 -14.65
N ILE A 37 0.23 -7.40 -14.40
CA ILE A 37 1.06 -6.40 -13.70
C ILE A 37 1.40 -6.88 -12.29
N ILE A 38 0.42 -7.40 -11.55
CA ILE A 38 0.62 -7.93 -10.20
C ILE A 38 1.58 -9.14 -10.27
N SER A 39 1.33 -10.10 -11.16
CA SER A 39 2.17 -11.29 -11.34
C SER A 39 3.63 -10.94 -11.58
N PHE A 40 3.93 -10.12 -12.60
CA PHE A 40 5.33 -9.76 -12.92
C PHE A 40 5.99 -8.96 -11.80
N ARG A 41 5.27 -7.99 -11.22
CA ARG A 41 5.79 -7.15 -10.13
C ARG A 41 6.21 -8.00 -8.93
N PHE A 42 5.37 -8.94 -8.51
CA PHE A 42 5.65 -9.80 -7.36
C PHE A 42 6.64 -10.92 -7.65
N LEU A 43 6.69 -11.42 -8.89
CA LEU A 43 7.74 -12.34 -9.33
C LEU A 43 9.12 -11.67 -9.26
N ILE A 44 9.26 -10.45 -9.79
CA ILE A 44 10.50 -9.67 -9.73
C ILE A 44 10.89 -9.45 -8.26
N ALA A 45 9.95 -8.99 -7.44
CA ALA A 45 10.20 -8.76 -6.02
C ALA A 45 10.67 -10.03 -5.29
N PHE A 46 10.01 -11.17 -5.55
CA PHE A 46 10.33 -12.45 -4.94
C PHE A 46 11.72 -12.94 -5.34
N VAL A 47 12.02 -13.01 -6.64
CA VAL A 47 13.30 -13.51 -7.17
C VAL A 47 14.46 -12.64 -6.69
N VAL A 48 14.35 -11.32 -6.82
CA VAL A 48 15.40 -10.38 -6.38
C VAL A 48 15.64 -10.54 -4.88
N SER A 49 14.57 -10.56 -4.08
CA SER A 49 14.71 -10.69 -2.62
C SER A 49 15.32 -12.03 -2.22
N LEU A 50 14.95 -13.12 -2.89
CA LEU A 50 15.48 -14.45 -2.59
C LEU A 50 16.99 -14.53 -2.88
N ILE A 51 17.44 -13.97 -4.01
CA ILE A 51 18.87 -13.94 -4.37
C ILE A 51 19.71 -13.25 -3.28
N PHE A 52 19.26 -12.08 -2.81
CA PHE A 52 20.03 -11.27 -1.86
C PHE A 52 19.83 -11.65 -0.39
N LEU A 53 18.67 -12.23 -0.03
CA LEU A 53 18.28 -12.43 1.37
C LEU A 53 18.10 -13.91 1.75
N GLN A 54 18.35 -14.87 0.85
CA GLN A 54 18.24 -16.31 1.14
C GLN A 54 18.84 -16.73 2.49
N LYS A 55 20.04 -16.23 2.84
CA LYS A 55 20.72 -16.56 4.11
C LYS A 55 19.99 -16.05 5.35
N LYS A 56 19.19 -14.99 5.20
CA LYS A 56 18.33 -14.44 6.26
C LYS A 56 16.94 -15.07 6.29
N ILE A 57 16.58 -15.87 5.29
CA ILE A 57 15.26 -16.50 5.15
C ILE A 57 15.31 -17.95 5.62
N PHE A 58 16.34 -18.70 5.23
CA PHE A 58 16.43 -20.14 5.50
C PHE A 58 17.21 -20.48 6.79
N PRO A 59 16.81 -21.54 7.51
CA PRO A 59 15.65 -22.39 7.26
C PRO A 59 14.32 -21.71 7.64
N VAL A 60 13.27 -21.95 6.83
CA VAL A 60 11.94 -21.36 7.04
C VAL A 60 11.16 -22.21 8.04
N LYS A 61 10.62 -21.61 9.09
CA LYS A 61 9.73 -22.30 10.03
C LYS A 61 8.36 -22.56 9.40
N ARG A 62 7.70 -23.65 9.81
CA ARG A 62 6.32 -23.94 9.36
C ARG A 62 5.35 -22.79 9.67
N THR A 63 5.52 -22.13 10.81
CA THR A 63 4.71 -20.96 11.19
C THR A 63 4.95 -19.79 10.23
N GLU A 64 6.20 -19.51 9.87
CA GLU A 64 6.57 -18.44 8.93
C GLU A 64 6.00 -18.70 7.55
N PHE A 65 6.05 -19.94 7.08
CA PHE A 65 5.42 -20.33 5.81
C PHE A 65 3.90 -20.10 5.83
N LEU A 66 3.19 -20.60 6.84
CA LEU A 66 1.73 -20.45 6.95
C LEU A 66 1.31 -18.98 7.14
N TYR A 67 2.04 -18.20 7.94
CA TYR A 67 1.74 -16.79 8.11
C TYR A 67 2.08 -15.97 6.87
N SER A 68 3.13 -16.32 6.12
CA SER A 68 3.43 -15.68 4.84
C SER A 68 2.34 -15.94 3.80
N LEU A 69 1.69 -17.11 3.83
CA LEU A 69 0.53 -17.43 3.00
C LEU A 69 -0.64 -16.51 3.33
N LEU A 70 -0.96 -16.35 4.63
CA LEU A 70 -2.03 -15.47 5.08
C LEU A 70 -1.77 -13.99 4.70
N LEU A 71 -0.56 -13.49 4.97
CA LEU A 71 -0.15 -12.14 4.60
C LEU A 71 -0.15 -11.96 3.08
N GLY A 72 0.33 -12.95 2.32
CA GLY A 72 0.31 -12.95 0.87
C GLY A 72 -1.10 -12.94 0.28
N ALA A 73 -2.05 -13.67 0.87
CA ALA A 73 -3.44 -13.66 0.43
C ALA A 73 -4.10 -12.30 0.66
N LEU A 74 -3.90 -11.69 1.85
CA LEU A 74 -4.39 -10.34 2.12
C LEU A 74 -3.74 -9.32 1.19
N LEU A 75 -2.42 -9.40 1.00
CA LEU A 75 -1.69 -8.49 0.14
C LEU A 75 -2.13 -8.63 -1.33
N PHE A 76 -2.42 -9.84 -1.79
CA PHE A 76 -2.99 -10.07 -3.12
C PHE A 76 -4.31 -9.33 -3.31
N LEU A 77 -5.24 -9.43 -2.34
CA LEU A 77 -6.50 -8.70 -2.39
C LEU A 77 -6.31 -7.17 -2.37
N VAL A 78 -5.36 -6.67 -1.56
CA VAL A 78 -4.95 -5.25 -1.56
C VAL A 78 -4.52 -4.83 -2.96
N PHE A 79 -3.64 -5.61 -3.59
CA PHE A 79 -3.10 -5.27 -4.91
C PHE A 79 -4.11 -5.37 -6.05
N ILE A 80 -5.05 -6.31 -5.99
CA ILE A 80 -6.18 -6.36 -6.94
C ILE A 80 -7.01 -5.09 -6.81
N ALA A 81 -7.47 -4.77 -5.60
CA ALA A 81 -8.31 -3.60 -5.35
C ALA A 81 -7.60 -2.30 -5.74
N MET A 82 -6.32 -2.16 -5.42
CA MET A 82 -5.50 -1.02 -5.81
C MET A 82 -5.34 -0.92 -7.33
N THR A 83 -4.93 -2.01 -8.00
CA THR A 83 -4.58 -1.97 -9.44
C THR A 83 -5.81 -1.69 -10.29
N ILE A 84 -6.94 -2.34 -9.98
CA ILE A 84 -8.22 -2.05 -10.66
C ILE A 84 -8.70 -0.64 -10.26
N GLY A 85 -8.57 -0.24 -9.00
CA GLY A 85 -8.92 1.10 -8.53
C GLY A 85 -8.23 2.20 -9.34
N VAL A 86 -6.91 2.11 -9.48
CA VAL A 86 -6.05 3.05 -10.23
C VAL A 86 -6.38 3.09 -11.73
N LYS A 87 -6.91 1.99 -12.29
CA LYS A 87 -7.39 1.98 -13.69
C LYS A 87 -8.57 2.92 -13.91
N TYR A 88 -9.44 3.08 -12.91
CA TYR A 88 -10.69 3.84 -13.01
C TYR A 88 -10.67 5.18 -12.27
N THR A 89 -9.54 5.59 -11.67
CA THR A 89 -9.39 6.88 -10.99
C THR A 89 -8.01 7.51 -11.24
N THR A 90 -7.74 8.68 -10.68
CA THR A 90 -6.41 9.30 -10.81
C THR A 90 -5.40 8.63 -9.88
N ALA A 91 -4.11 8.64 -10.24
CA ALA A 91 -3.07 8.09 -9.37
C ALA A 91 -3.05 8.87 -8.04
N THR A 92 -3.20 10.19 -8.13
CA THR A 92 -3.31 11.07 -6.98
C THR A 92 -4.54 10.72 -6.13
N ASN A 93 -5.74 10.62 -6.71
CA ASN A 93 -6.96 10.33 -5.94
C ASN A 93 -6.92 8.94 -5.29
N ALA A 94 -6.44 7.91 -6.01
CA ALA A 94 -6.26 6.57 -5.46
C ALA A 94 -5.40 6.58 -4.19
N SER A 95 -4.28 7.30 -4.21
CA SER A 95 -3.37 7.39 -3.07
C SER A 95 -4.00 8.05 -1.85
N PHE A 96 -4.77 9.13 -2.03
CA PHE A 96 -5.49 9.77 -0.93
C PHE A 96 -6.53 8.83 -0.31
N LEU A 97 -7.32 8.15 -1.13
CA LEU A 97 -8.32 7.19 -0.66
C LEU A 97 -7.70 6.02 0.10
N ILE A 98 -6.59 5.47 -0.42
CA ILE A 98 -5.89 4.34 0.24
C ILE A 98 -5.20 4.78 1.54
N SER A 99 -4.74 6.03 1.63
CA SER A 99 -4.15 6.59 2.86
C SER A 99 -5.13 6.73 4.03
N LEU A 100 -6.44 6.57 3.79
CA LEU A 100 -7.43 6.45 4.89
C LEU A 100 -7.19 5.24 5.78
N SER A 101 -6.42 4.27 5.30
CA SER A 101 -5.91 3.19 6.14
C SER A 101 -5.27 3.71 7.43
N VAL A 102 -4.65 4.89 7.44
CA VAL A 102 -4.06 5.50 8.64
C VAL A 102 -5.09 5.86 9.70
N ILE A 103 -6.32 6.18 9.30
CA ILE A 103 -7.43 6.44 10.22
C ILE A 103 -8.09 5.13 10.64
N PHE A 104 -8.20 4.18 9.72
CA PHE A 104 -8.76 2.85 9.97
C PHE A 104 -7.89 2.03 10.92
N ILE A 105 -6.56 2.09 10.82
CA ILE A 105 -5.63 1.33 11.67
C ILE A 105 -5.91 1.53 13.17
N PRO A 106 -5.89 2.74 13.75
CA PRO A 106 -6.19 2.93 15.16
C PRO A 106 -7.64 2.55 15.50
N PHE A 107 -8.59 2.73 14.59
CA PHE A 107 -9.99 2.36 14.79
C PHE A 107 -10.19 0.84 14.89
N PHE A 108 -9.62 0.07 13.96
CA PHE A 108 -9.69 -1.39 14.00
C PHE A 108 -8.74 -1.99 15.05
N SER A 109 -7.62 -1.35 15.35
CA SER A 109 -6.71 -1.78 16.43
C SER A 109 -7.42 -1.77 17.79
N TRP A 110 -8.30 -0.78 18.06
CA TRP A 110 -9.20 -0.83 19.21
C TRP A 110 -10.04 -2.10 19.22
N PHE A 111 -10.71 -2.44 18.13
CA PHE A 111 -11.60 -3.59 18.08
C PHE A 111 -10.89 -4.89 18.53
N PHE A 112 -9.62 -5.03 18.16
CA PHE A 112 -8.81 -6.17 18.58
C PHE A 112 -8.19 -6.03 19.99
N ASN A 113 -7.82 -4.81 20.41
CA ASN A 113 -7.11 -4.57 21.67
C ASN A 113 -8.05 -4.16 22.83
N LYS A 114 -9.35 -4.01 22.56
CA LYS A 114 -10.42 -3.61 23.50
C LYS A 114 -10.29 -2.22 24.15
N GLU A 115 -9.34 -1.39 23.73
CA GLU A 115 -9.17 0.01 24.19
C GLU A 115 -9.96 1.07 23.39
N LYS A 116 -11.03 1.64 23.97
CA LYS A 116 -11.95 2.55 23.25
C LYS A 116 -11.25 3.78 22.65
N PRO A 117 -11.52 4.14 21.38
CA PRO A 117 -11.01 5.35 20.76
C PRO A 117 -11.56 6.56 21.51
N LYS A 118 -10.70 7.54 21.78
CA LYS A 118 -11.10 8.79 22.41
C LYS A 118 -12.10 9.51 21.49
N LYS A 119 -13.11 10.19 22.07
CA LYS A 119 -14.18 10.90 21.34
C LYS A 119 -13.67 11.81 20.21
N ARG A 120 -12.47 12.37 20.36
CA ARG A 120 -11.76 13.18 19.34
C ARG A 120 -11.56 12.46 17.99
N ILE A 121 -11.52 11.13 17.94
CA ILE A 121 -11.35 10.35 16.71
C ILE A 121 -12.57 10.46 15.81
N PHE A 122 -13.78 10.62 16.38
CA PHE A 122 -14.99 10.83 15.58
C PHE A 122 -14.96 12.17 14.83
N VAL A 123 -14.43 13.22 15.46
CA VAL A 123 -14.24 14.53 14.80
C VAL A 123 -13.28 14.41 13.62
N VAL A 124 -12.17 13.68 13.80
CA VAL A 124 -11.22 13.41 12.71
C VAL A 124 -11.90 12.64 11.58
N LEU A 125 -12.67 11.61 11.88
CA LEU A 125 -13.39 10.82 10.87
C LEU A 125 -14.29 11.72 10.02
N ILE A 126 -15.02 12.66 10.63
CA ILE A 126 -15.86 13.61 9.91
C ILE A 126 -15.01 14.52 9.01
N ILE A 127 -13.92 15.10 9.52
CA ILE A 127 -13.04 15.96 8.72
C ILE A 127 -12.42 15.18 7.55
N ALA A 128 -11.99 13.94 7.80
CA ALA A 128 -11.45 13.08 6.77
C ALA A 128 -12.49 12.72 5.71
N LEU A 129 -13.74 12.43 6.11
CA LEU A 129 -14.86 12.21 5.20
C LEU A 129 -15.11 13.43 4.30
N ILE A 130 -15.09 14.64 4.87
CA ILE A 130 -15.20 15.87 4.08
C ILE A 130 -14.02 15.99 3.10
N GLY A 131 -12.80 15.67 3.54
CA GLY A 131 -11.61 15.66 2.68
C GLY A 131 -11.74 14.69 1.51
N ILE A 132 -12.22 13.46 1.76
CA ILE A 132 -12.50 12.45 0.73
C ILE A 132 -13.53 12.97 -0.28
N ILE A 133 -14.64 13.50 0.23
CA ILE A 133 -15.73 14.07 -0.57
C ILE A 133 -15.18 15.13 -1.52
N LEU A 134 -14.36 16.06 -1.03
CA LEU A 134 -13.76 17.11 -1.86
C LEU A 134 -12.74 16.59 -2.88
N LEU A 135 -12.03 15.50 -2.57
CA LEU A 135 -11.07 14.89 -3.50
C LEU A 135 -11.74 14.07 -4.61
N THR A 136 -12.84 13.41 -4.26
CA THR A 136 -13.49 12.37 -5.07
C THR A 136 -14.61 12.93 -5.93
N LEU A 137 -15.35 13.93 -5.43
CA LEU A 137 -16.46 14.49 -6.18
C LEU A 137 -15.93 15.27 -7.39
N ASP A 138 -16.25 14.74 -8.57
CA ASP A 138 -16.16 15.50 -9.80
C ASP A 138 -17.23 16.61 -9.83
N LYS A 139 -17.21 17.45 -10.88
CA LYS A 139 -18.21 18.53 -11.05
C LYS A 139 -19.66 18.01 -11.08
N ASN A 140 -19.88 16.72 -11.28
CA ASN A 140 -21.20 16.07 -11.36
C ASN A 140 -21.56 15.27 -10.10
N LEU A 141 -20.74 15.36 -9.04
CA LEU A 141 -20.93 14.65 -7.78
C LEU A 141 -21.04 13.12 -7.90
N LYS A 142 -20.35 12.51 -8.87
CA LYS A 142 -20.37 11.05 -9.08
C LYS A 142 -19.15 10.36 -8.48
N PHE A 143 -19.39 9.26 -7.77
CA PHE A 143 -18.32 8.34 -7.34
C PHE A 143 -17.89 7.47 -8.52
N HIS A 144 -16.59 7.40 -8.78
CA HIS A 144 -16.07 6.43 -9.75
C HIS A 144 -15.96 5.06 -9.10
N MET A 145 -16.17 4.00 -9.89
CA MET A 145 -15.94 2.63 -9.44
C MET A 145 -14.54 2.44 -8.85
N GLY A 146 -13.55 3.16 -9.40
CA GLY A 146 -12.18 3.16 -8.89
C GLY A 146 -12.07 3.66 -7.44
N ASP A 147 -12.89 4.62 -7.04
CA ASP A 147 -12.82 5.23 -5.72
C ASP A 147 -13.32 4.26 -4.64
N ILE A 148 -14.41 3.54 -4.94
CA ILE A 148 -14.95 2.47 -4.07
C ILE A 148 -13.90 1.37 -3.89
N LEU A 149 -13.24 0.95 -4.97
CA LEU A 149 -12.17 -0.04 -4.91
C LEU A 149 -10.97 0.45 -4.09
N CYS A 150 -10.63 1.74 -4.15
CA CYS A 150 -9.58 2.32 -3.32
C CYS A 150 -9.96 2.35 -1.83
N LEU A 151 -11.22 2.58 -1.49
CA LEU A 151 -11.72 2.48 -0.10
C LEU A 151 -11.69 1.03 0.42
N ILE A 152 -12.06 0.06 -0.43
CA ILE A 152 -11.90 -1.37 -0.12
C ILE A 152 -10.43 -1.70 0.10
N CYS A 153 -9.54 -1.19 -0.77
CA CYS A 153 -8.10 -1.34 -0.63
C CYS A 153 -7.59 -0.76 0.69
N ALA A 154 -8.03 0.44 1.10
CA ALA A 154 -7.65 1.04 2.39
C ALA A 154 -8.01 0.14 3.58
N THR A 155 -9.17 -0.49 3.52
CA THR A 155 -9.67 -1.41 4.56
C THR A 155 -8.86 -2.71 4.59
N LEU A 156 -8.64 -3.34 3.44
CA LEU A 156 -7.81 -4.55 3.32
C LEU A 156 -6.37 -4.29 3.78
N PHE A 157 -5.80 -3.15 3.39
CA PHE A 157 -4.45 -2.76 3.76
C PHE A 157 -4.34 -2.51 5.26
N THR A 158 -5.37 -1.93 5.89
CA THR A 158 -5.44 -1.80 7.35
C THR A 158 -5.33 -3.15 8.05
N PHE A 159 -6.10 -4.15 7.60
CA PHE A 159 -6.00 -5.50 8.15
C PHE A 159 -4.63 -6.10 7.92
N TYR A 160 -4.06 -5.96 6.72
CA TYR A 160 -2.71 -6.40 6.41
C TYR A 160 -1.67 -5.81 7.38
N VAL A 161 -1.69 -4.50 7.61
CA VAL A 161 -0.76 -3.82 8.52
C VAL A 161 -0.92 -4.33 9.95
N ILE A 162 -2.16 -4.39 10.48
CA ILE A 162 -2.41 -4.87 11.86
C ILE A 162 -1.98 -6.32 12.04
N MET A 163 -2.28 -7.20 11.07
CA MET A 163 -1.89 -8.60 11.14
C MET A 163 -0.37 -8.77 11.04
N THR A 164 0.28 -7.99 10.19
CA THR A 164 1.74 -8.00 10.05
C THR A 164 2.40 -7.69 11.39
N GLU A 165 2.01 -6.61 12.09
CA GLU A 165 2.58 -6.26 13.40
C GLU A 165 2.46 -7.41 14.42
N LYS A 166 1.32 -8.09 14.47
CA LYS A 166 1.12 -9.21 15.41
C LYS A 166 1.99 -10.41 15.05
N ILE A 167 2.07 -10.75 13.78
CA ILE A 167 2.76 -11.95 13.29
C ILE A 167 4.28 -11.80 13.42
N VAL A 168 4.84 -10.63 13.09
CA VAL A 168 6.30 -10.41 13.07
C VAL A 168 6.95 -10.42 14.46
N LYS A 169 6.18 -10.26 15.55
CA LYS A 169 6.70 -10.30 16.93
C LYS A 169 7.39 -11.63 17.26
N ASN A 170 6.83 -12.74 16.79
CA ASN A 170 7.31 -14.09 17.11
C ASN A 170 7.98 -14.83 15.94
N ASN A 171 8.15 -14.17 14.80
CA ASN A 171 8.62 -14.77 13.57
C ASN A 171 9.73 -13.92 12.93
N ASN A 172 10.44 -14.48 11.95
CA ASN A 172 11.42 -13.74 11.17
C ASN A 172 10.73 -12.76 10.20
N PRO A 173 10.86 -11.43 10.38
CA PRO A 173 10.18 -10.45 9.54
C PRO A 173 10.68 -10.49 8.09
N THR A 174 11.96 -10.78 7.87
CA THR A 174 12.53 -10.88 6.51
C THR A 174 11.97 -12.09 5.78
N ALA A 175 11.86 -13.25 6.45
CA ALA A 175 11.24 -14.43 5.85
C ALA A 175 9.78 -14.18 5.47
N LEU A 176 8.99 -13.59 6.39
CA LEU A 176 7.59 -13.23 6.12
C LEU A 176 7.45 -12.25 4.95
N GLY A 177 8.26 -11.19 4.96
CA GLY A 177 8.25 -10.13 3.97
C GLY A 177 8.61 -10.61 2.56
N VAL A 178 9.50 -11.61 2.45
CA VAL A 178 9.88 -12.18 1.14
C VAL A 178 8.90 -13.26 0.69
N LEU A 179 8.54 -14.21 1.56
CA LEU A 179 7.69 -15.34 1.17
C LEU A 179 6.28 -14.91 0.75
N GLN A 180 5.72 -13.86 1.34
CA GLN A 180 4.43 -13.30 0.91
C GLN A 180 4.43 -12.90 -0.57
N PHE A 181 5.58 -12.49 -1.13
CA PHE A 181 5.65 -12.12 -2.55
C PHE A 181 5.46 -13.33 -3.47
N GLY A 182 6.03 -14.47 -3.10
CA GLY A 182 5.83 -15.73 -3.82
C GLY A 182 4.35 -16.11 -3.84
N TRP A 183 3.65 -15.95 -2.72
CA TRP A 183 2.21 -16.23 -2.65
C TRP A 183 1.38 -15.27 -3.50
N VAL A 184 1.65 -13.96 -3.45
CA VAL A 184 0.94 -12.99 -4.30
C VAL A 184 1.17 -13.32 -5.78
N PHE A 185 2.40 -13.65 -6.18
CA PHE A 185 2.72 -14.09 -7.54
C PHE A 185 1.91 -15.35 -7.92
N LEU A 186 1.89 -16.38 -7.06
CA LEU A 186 1.14 -17.61 -7.34
C LEU A 186 -0.36 -17.33 -7.49
N PHE A 187 -0.96 -16.56 -6.58
CA PHE A 187 -2.39 -16.24 -6.65
C PHE A 187 -2.75 -15.41 -7.88
N SER A 188 -1.97 -14.36 -8.17
CA SER A 188 -2.19 -13.53 -9.35
C SER A 188 -2.02 -14.33 -10.64
N PHE A 189 -0.98 -15.15 -10.75
CA PHE A 189 -0.75 -16.00 -11.92
C PHE A 189 -1.88 -17.03 -12.15
N LEU A 190 -2.35 -17.69 -11.08
CA LEU A 190 -3.42 -18.68 -11.17
C LEU A 190 -4.77 -18.07 -11.55
N VAL A 191 -5.09 -16.88 -11.03
CA VAL A 191 -6.33 -16.16 -11.39
C VAL A 191 -6.24 -15.56 -12.80
N GLN A 192 -5.06 -15.09 -13.19
CA GLN A 192 -4.80 -14.54 -14.51
C GLN A 192 -5.01 -15.58 -15.63
N TYR A 193 -4.48 -16.80 -15.46
CA TYR A 193 -4.44 -17.82 -16.51
C TYR A 193 -5.80 -18.11 -17.20
N PRO A 194 -6.94 -18.24 -16.49
CA PRO A 194 -8.24 -18.43 -17.13
C PRO A 194 -8.92 -17.15 -17.64
N ILE A 195 -8.45 -15.95 -17.26
CA ILE A 195 -9.17 -14.69 -17.48
C ILE A 195 -8.47 -13.81 -18.54
N GLU A 196 -7.14 -13.80 -18.55
CA GLU A 196 -6.32 -12.91 -19.36
C GLU A 196 -5.41 -13.71 -20.30
N SER A 197 -5.28 -13.27 -21.56
CA SER A 197 -4.36 -13.90 -22.51
C SER A 197 -2.91 -13.60 -22.13
N PHE A 198 -2.10 -14.64 -21.91
CA PHE A 198 -0.69 -14.44 -21.54
C PHE A 198 0.09 -13.79 -22.69
N VAL A 199 0.39 -12.50 -22.56
CA VAL A 199 1.15 -11.72 -23.54
C VAL A 199 2.26 -10.99 -22.81
N ILE A 200 3.51 -11.24 -23.24
CA ILE A 200 4.68 -10.52 -22.72
C ILE A 200 4.70 -9.13 -23.37
N PRO A 201 4.55 -8.03 -22.59
CA PRO A 201 4.55 -6.70 -23.16
C PRO A 201 5.91 -6.38 -23.80
N LYS A 202 5.92 -5.82 -25.01
CA LYS A 202 7.17 -5.47 -25.71
C LYS A 202 7.68 -4.06 -25.37
N ASN A 203 6.89 -3.26 -24.67
CA ASN A 203 7.20 -1.86 -24.43
C ASN A 203 8.30 -1.68 -23.37
N LYS A 204 9.32 -0.86 -23.67
CA LYS A 204 10.46 -0.61 -22.76
C LYS A 204 10.03 0.14 -21.48
N PHE A 205 9.09 1.08 -21.57
CA PHE A 205 8.58 1.82 -20.42
C PHE A 205 7.79 0.92 -19.46
N PHE A 206 7.13 -0.12 -19.97
CA PHE A 206 6.49 -1.14 -19.14
C PHE A 206 7.53 -1.85 -18.27
N TRP A 207 8.60 -2.39 -18.88
CA TRP A 207 9.63 -3.14 -18.14
C TRP A 207 10.43 -2.27 -17.18
N LEU A 208 10.76 -1.03 -17.57
CA LEU A 208 11.41 -0.08 -16.66
C LEU A 208 10.52 0.19 -15.43
N SER A 209 9.24 0.46 -15.65
CA SER A 209 8.26 0.64 -14.57
C SER A 209 8.11 -0.61 -13.72
N MET A 210 8.11 -1.81 -14.32
CA MET A 210 8.03 -3.09 -13.60
C MET A 210 9.22 -3.39 -12.73
N VAL A 211 10.44 -3.09 -13.20
CA VAL A 211 11.65 -3.23 -12.39
C VAL A 211 11.59 -2.26 -11.20
N LEU A 212 11.21 -1.00 -11.43
CA LEU A 212 11.06 -0.03 -10.35
C LEU A 212 9.98 -0.44 -9.33
N LEU A 213 8.83 -0.89 -9.82
CA LEU A 213 7.72 -1.37 -9.00
C LEU A 213 8.08 -2.62 -8.20
N GLY A 214 8.74 -3.60 -8.84
CA GLY A 214 9.13 -4.86 -8.20
C GLY A 214 10.23 -4.68 -7.16
N ILE A 215 11.27 -3.90 -7.47
CA ILE A 215 12.44 -3.75 -6.60
C ILE A 215 12.19 -2.71 -5.50
N PHE A 216 11.84 -1.48 -5.87
CA PHE A 216 11.77 -0.38 -4.90
C PHE A 216 10.40 -0.31 -4.23
N CYS A 217 9.33 -0.32 -5.02
CA CYS A 217 7.98 -0.18 -4.48
C CYS A 217 7.43 -1.48 -3.87
N THR A 218 8.01 -2.65 -4.16
CA THR A 218 7.56 -3.92 -3.58
C THR A 218 8.61 -4.57 -2.68
N ALA A 219 9.73 -5.02 -3.22
CA ALA A 219 10.74 -5.73 -2.44
C ALA A 219 11.25 -4.86 -1.29
N PHE A 220 11.87 -3.72 -1.58
CA PHE A 220 12.34 -2.80 -0.54
C PHE A 220 11.18 -2.33 0.34
N GLY A 221 10.11 -1.78 -0.24
CA GLY A 221 9.02 -1.18 0.51
C GLY A 221 8.36 -2.11 1.55
N TYR A 222 7.92 -3.30 1.13
CA TYR A 222 7.25 -4.23 2.05
C TYR A 222 8.22 -5.01 2.96
N ILE A 223 9.46 -5.27 2.53
CA ILE A 223 10.46 -5.85 3.45
C ILE A 223 10.84 -4.82 4.52
N ALA A 224 11.06 -3.56 4.15
CA ALA A 224 11.28 -2.47 5.10
C ALA A 224 10.10 -2.35 6.06
N GLN A 225 8.86 -2.42 5.56
CA GLN A 225 7.66 -2.39 6.37
C GLN A 225 7.57 -3.55 7.36
N THR A 226 7.73 -4.80 6.91
CA THR A 226 7.68 -5.97 7.80
C THR A 226 8.79 -5.94 8.87
N ILE A 227 9.99 -5.50 8.52
CA ILE A 227 11.10 -5.31 9.48
C ILE A 227 10.81 -4.18 10.47
N ALA A 228 10.30 -3.04 9.98
CA ALA A 228 9.96 -1.89 10.81
C ALA A 228 8.82 -2.23 11.78
N GLN A 229 7.78 -2.95 11.34
CA GLN A 229 6.63 -3.36 12.15
C GLN A 229 6.98 -4.35 13.27
N LYS A 230 8.18 -4.92 13.26
CA LYS A 230 8.68 -5.68 14.41
C LYS A 230 8.97 -4.80 15.62
N ASN A 231 9.32 -3.53 15.38
CA ASN A 231 9.74 -2.56 16.41
C ASN A 231 8.81 -1.35 16.50
N LEU A 232 8.04 -1.07 15.46
CA LEU A 232 7.08 0.02 15.38
C LEU A 232 5.66 -0.55 15.41
N SER A 233 4.75 0.11 16.12
CA SER A 233 3.34 -0.25 16.08
C SER A 233 2.71 0.09 14.72
N SER A 234 1.60 -0.58 14.40
CA SER A 234 0.80 -0.30 13.21
C SER A 234 0.38 1.16 13.13
N THR A 235 0.11 1.80 14.28
CA THR A 235 -0.24 3.22 14.36
C THR A 235 0.92 4.13 13.92
N VAL A 236 2.16 3.84 14.35
CA VAL A 236 3.34 4.61 13.95
C VAL A 236 3.64 4.41 12.47
N VAL A 237 3.55 3.17 11.98
CA VAL A 237 3.74 2.87 10.55
C VAL A 237 2.67 3.56 9.70
N GLY A 238 1.41 3.49 10.11
CA GLY A 238 0.32 4.23 9.47
C GLY A 238 0.61 5.72 9.42
N PHE A 239 1.07 6.33 10.53
CA PHE A 239 1.43 7.75 10.52
C PHE A 239 2.50 8.09 9.47
N ILE A 240 3.56 7.28 9.34
CA ILE A 240 4.60 7.54 8.34
C ILE A 240 4.05 7.36 6.91
N LEU A 241 3.18 6.37 6.70
CA LEU A 241 2.49 6.12 5.42
C LEU A 241 1.50 7.22 5.05
N SER A 242 1.10 8.09 5.98
CA SER A 242 0.22 9.23 5.67
C SER A 242 0.83 10.26 4.72
N LEU A 243 2.15 10.22 4.53
CA LEU A 243 2.87 11.06 3.58
C LEU A 243 2.82 10.50 2.15
N GLU A 244 2.33 9.28 1.96
CA GLU A 244 2.24 8.62 0.65
C GLU A 244 1.47 9.44 -0.39
N PRO A 245 0.31 10.08 -0.08
CA PRO A 245 -0.40 10.90 -1.06
C PRO A 245 0.35 12.16 -1.47
N VAL A 246 1.19 12.71 -0.58
CA VAL A 246 2.02 13.88 -0.90
C VAL A 246 2.99 13.52 -2.01
N PHE A 247 3.71 12.40 -1.86
CA PHE A 247 4.62 11.92 -2.90
C PHE A 247 3.88 11.47 -4.16
N SER A 248 2.73 10.80 -4.03
CA SER A 248 1.90 10.42 -5.17
C SER A 248 1.44 11.64 -5.97
N GLY A 249 1.01 12.72 -5.31
CA GLY A 249 0.65 13.98 -5.98
C GLY A 249 1.84 14.62 -6.70
N ILE A 250 3.02 14.64 -6.08
CA ILE A 250 4.26 15.13 -6.72
C ILE A 250 4.58 14.31 -7.97
N PHE A 251 4.59 12.98 -7.87
CA PHE A 251 4.88 12.13 -9.02
C PHE A 251 3.77 12.17 -10.08
N GLY A 252 2.50 12.26 -9.66
CA GLY A 252 1.36 12.39 -10.56
C GLY A 252 1.43 13.66 -11.40
N TYR A 253 1.83 14.78 -10.78
CA TYR A 253 2.09 16.03 -11.48
C TYR A 253 3.19 15.88 -12.53
N PHE A 254 4.38 15.39 -12.15
CA PHE A 254 5.54 15.34 -13.06
C PHE A 254 5.45 14.28 -14.16
N PHE A 255 4.86 13.12 -13.89
CA PHE A 255 4.90 11.98 -14.82
C PHE A 255 3.59 11.73 -15.56
N LEU A 256 2.45 12.16 -15.00
CA LEU A 256 1.12 11.95 -15.59
C LEU A 256 0.42 13.24 -15.99
N ASN A 257 1.01 14.41 -15.71
CA ASN A 257 0.36 15.71 -15.85
C ASN A 257 -0.99 15.78 -15.10
N GLU A 258 -1.06 15.14 -13.93
CA GLU A 258 -2.23 15.24 -13.06
C GLU A 258 -2.17 16.56 -12.28
N TYR A 259 -3.14 17.45 -12.53
CA TYR A 259 -3.28 18.72 -11.81
C TYR A 259 -4.43 18.62 -10.82
N LEU A 260 -4.15 18.96 -9.56
CA LEU A 260 -5.19 19.09 -8.55
C LEU A 260 -5.95 20.41 -8.76
N SER A 261 -7.27 20.32 -8.77
CA SER A 261 -8.12 21.49 -8.68
C SER A 261 -8.02 22.15 -7.30
N PHE A 262 -8.44 23.42 -7.19
CA PHE A 262 -8.48 24.12 -5.90
C PHE A 262 -9.29 23.36 -4.83
N GLN A 263 -10.43 22.76 -5.24
CA GLN A 263 -11.24 21.90 -4.38
C GLN A 263 -10.44 20.70 -3.84
N GLN A 264 -9.68 20.04 -4.71
CA GLN A 264 -8.88 18.89 -4.33
C GLN A 264 -7.70 19.26 -3.43
N TYR A 265 -7.12 20.46 -3.57
CA TYR A 265 -6.13 20.98 -2.61
C TYR A 265 -6.72 21.15 -1.22
N ILE A 266 -7.95 21.67 -1.10
CA ILE A 266 -8.65 21.77 0.19
C ILE A 266 -8.89 20.37 0.77
N GLY A 267 -9.38 19.43 -0.05
CA GLY A 267 -9.61 18.05 0.38
C GLY A 267 -8.34 17.35 0.88
N ALA A 268 -7.23 17.50 0.14
CA ALA A 268 -5.92 17.01 0.52
C ALA A 268 -5.43 17.60 1.85
N PHE A 269 -5.58 18.92 2.02
CA PHE A 269 -5.22 19.62 3.25
C PHE A 269 -6.00 19.11 4.47
N LEU A 270 -7.32 18.94 4.33
CA LEU A 270 -8.18 18.40 5.39
C LEU A 270 -7.78 16.97 5.78
N LEU A 271 -7.45 16.11 4.80
CA LEU A 271 -6.97 14.77 5.07
C LEU A 271 -5.63 14.77 5.80
N LEU A 272 -4.65 15.55 5.32
CA LEU A 272 -3.33 15.62 5.96
C LEU A 272 -3.42 16.11 7.41
N ILE A 273 -4.21 17.15 7.68
CA ILE A 273 -4.43 17.64 9.06
C ILE A 273 -5.10 16.58 9.93
N SER A 274 -6.11 15.88 9.39
CA SER A 274 -6.82 14.82 10.11
C SER A 274 -5.84 13.74 10.56
N VAL A 275 -4.96 13.31 9.66
CA VAL A 275 -3.96 12.29 9.98
C VAL A 275 -2.95 12.79 11.01
N ILE A 276 -2.38 13.98 10.82
CA ILE A 276 -1.43 14.57 11.79
C ILE A 276 -2.08 14.67 13.18
N TYR A 277 -3.34 15.11 13.24
CA TYR A 277 -4.05 15.27 14.51
C TYR A 277 -4.27 13.93 15.24
N VAL A 278 -4.64 12.86 14.52
CA VAL A 278 -4.77 11.52 15.12
C VAL A 278 -3.43 11.03 15.65
N SER A 279 -2.38 11.22 14.87
CA SER A 279 -1.07 10.64 15.16
C SER A 279 -0.28 11.35 16.25
N VAL A 280 -0.42 12.67 16.40
CA VAL A 280 0.22 13.43 17.49
C VAL A 280 -0.46 13.18 18.83
N LYS A 281 -1.78 12.94 18.81
CA LYS A 281 -2.57 12.89 20.05
C LYS A 281 -2.76 11.47 20.59
N ASN A 282 -2.60 10.42 19.78
CA ASN A 282 -2.62 9.02 20.23
C ASN A 282 -1.38 8.65 21.01
#